data_AF-A0A937WDP1-F1
#
_entry.id   AF-A0A937WDP1-F1
#
_cell.length_a   1.000
_cell.length_b   1.000
_cell.length_c   1.000
_cell.angle_alpha   90.00
_cell.angle_beta   90.00
_cell.angle_gamma   90.00
#
_symmetry.space_group_name_H-M   'P 1'
#
loop_
_entity.id
_entity.type
_entity.pdbx_description
1 polymer ?
#
loop_
_entity_poly.entity_id
_entity_poly.type
_entity_poly.pdbx_seq_one_letter_code
_entity_poly.pdbx_strand_id
1 'polypeptide(L)'
;MEKATCTIVAIAGGSGSGKTTLAELITSTIGSDKILSLSLDSYYKDLSRLSPLERETYNFDHPNAFDITNLVSHLKILKSGQPIPRVHFDYKALRQVTGKELLQPRPVVLLEGILVLAIPSVRELLDIKVFVDTSADIRFIRRCRRDITLHNRTFEDIATQYEHSVREMHHLLVEPSKDFADLIIPFDNTNERGVDMLVRSLTALVAQQPARSIVWEIDEAEMILIPAGDFVMGSNDTQIMQLVREYGAKIHWFNDERPRHIVNLSSFYIDKYPVTNEQYAKFIRETGYKKPETWDIRRYNQSKQPVVGISWHDAEAYCQWAGKRLLTEAEWEKAARGVNARLFPWGDNNPEGRANYGGREGGPTIVGKFPDGSSPYGVMDMAGNVWEWVNDWYDSEYYSHAPYRDPKGPNSGHGKCVRGGSWINNPTMIRCTERDYRRLPHKDLKYFGFRCAADLE
;
A
#
# COMPACT_ATOMS: atom_id res chain seq x y z
N MET A 1 5.51 14.48 15.39
CA MET A 1 5.83 13.16 14.82
C MET A 1 4.61 12.27 14.98
N GLU A 2 3.86 12.04 13.90
CA GLU A 2 2.85 10.98 13.90
C GLU A 2 3.57 9.64 14.13
N LYS A 3 3.15 8.91 15.17
CA LYS A 3 3.66 7.56 15.43
C LYS A 3 3.29 6.69 14.22
N ALA A 4 4.28 6.01 13.62
CA ALA A 4 4.02 4.98 12.63
C ALA A 4 3.02 3.98 13.21
N THR A 5 1.86 3.86 12.58
CA THR A 5 0.80 2.95 13.02
C THR A 5 1.18 1.53 12.63
N CYS A 6 1.35 0.67 13.63
CA CYS A 6 1.60 -0.75 13.47
C CYS A 6 0.26 -1.49 13.58
N THR A 7 -0.13 -2.17 12.50
CA THR A 7 -1.38 -2.95 12.44
C THR A 7 -1.10 -4.41 12.80
N ILE A 8 -1.75 -4.91 13.84
CA ILE A 8 -1.69 -6.31 14.25
C ILE A 8 -2.85 -7.08 13.61
N VAL A 9 -2.50 -8.07 12.81
CA VAL A 9 -3.45 -8.96 12.13
C VAL A 9 -3.32 -10.35 12.75
N ALA A 10 -4.39 -10.86 13.32
CA ALA A 10 -4.42 -12.24 13.82
C ALA A 10 -4.89 -13.22 12.77
N ILE A 11 -4.28 -14.41 12.74
CA ILE A 11 -4.70 -15.55 11.93
C ILE A 11 -4.90 -16.76 12.86
N ALA A 12 -6.14 -17.01 13.24
CA ALA A 12 -6.53 -18.16 14.06
C ALA A 12 -7.08 -19.31 13.23
N GLY A 13 -7.27 -20.46 13.87
CA GLY A 13 -7.90 -21.64 13.30
C GLY A 13 -7.44 -22.91 14.01
N GLY A 14 -8.19 -23.99 13.83
CA GLY A 14 -7.83 -25.29 14.41
C GLY A 14 -6.46 -25.80 13.96
N SER A 15 -5.81 -26.63 14.78
CA SER A 15 -4.58 -27.34 14.37
C SER A 15 -4.82 -28.07 13.04
N GLY A 16 -3.93 -27.89 12.06
CA GLY A 16 -4.07 -28.43 10.70
C GLY A 16 -4.95 -27.61 9.73
N SER A 17 -5.50 -26.45 10.13
CA SER A 17 -6.37 -25.63 9.25
C SER A 17 -5.65 -24.98 8.07
N GLY A 18 -4.35 -24.69 8.22
CA GLY A 18 -3.58 -23.93 7.22
C GLY A 18 -3.32 -22.48 7.61
N LYS A 19 -3.64 -22.07 8.85
CA LYS A 19 -3.31 -20.74 9.41
C LYS A 19 -1.84 -20.34 9.23
N THR A 20 -0.91 -21.27 9.50
CA THR A 20 0.53 -21.04 9.36
C THR A 20 0.93 -20.88 7.89
N THR A 21 0.40 -21.72 7.01
CA THR A 21 0.59 -21.62 5.56
C THR A 21 0.07 -20.30 4.99
N LEU A 22 -1.09 -19.83 5.46
CA LEU A 22 -1.63 -18.53 5.06
C LEU A 22 -0.73 -17.38 5.52
N ALA A 23 -0.23 -17.43 6.77
CA ALA A 23 0.70 -16.42 7.28
C ALA A 23 2.00 -16.38 6.44
N GLU A 24 2.57 -17.54 6.10
CA GLU A 24 3.77 -17.67 5.25
C GLU A 24 3.53 -17.13 3.84
N LEU A 25 2.38 -17.43 3.24
CA LEU A 25 1.99 -16.93 1.93
C LEU A 25 1.87 -15.40 1.92
N ILE A 26 1.20 -14.82 2.91
CA ILE A 26 1.11 -13.35 3.04
C ILE A 26 2.50 -12.73 3.21
N THR A 27 3.33 -13.31 4.09
CA THR A 27 4.68 -12.81 4.36
C THR A 27 5.57 -12.84 3.11
N SER A 28 5.54 -13.94 2.37
CA SER A 28 6.32 -14.11 1.14
C SER A 28 5.84 -13.22 0.00
N THR A 29 4.53 -12.97 -0.09
CA THR A 29 3.95 -12.14 -1.15
C THR A 29 4.18 -10.65 -0.91
N ILE A 30 4.04 -10.17 0.34
CA ILE A 30 4.16 -8.75 0.66
C ILE A 30 5.61 -8.34 0.94
N GLY A 31 6.41 -9.24 1.50
CA GLY A 31 7.80 -9.03 1.87
C GLY A 31 8.03 -8.93 3.38
N SER A 32 9.08 -9.60 3.86
CA SER A 32 9.51 -9.58 5.27
C SER A 32 10.09 -8.24 5.73
N ASP A 33 10.30 -7.30 4.80
CA ASP A 33 10.63 -5.91 5.08
C ASP A 33 9.40 -5.12 5.59
N LYS A 34 8.19 -5.63 5.32
CA LYS A 34 6.91 -4.99 5.63
C LYS A 34 6.05 -5.78 6.60
N ILE A 35 6.29 -7.09 6.72
CA ILE A 35 5.56 -8.02 7.57
C ILE A 35 6.48 -8.57 8.66
N LEU A 36 6.05 -8.49 9.91
CA LEU A 36 6.64 -9.25 11.02
C LEU A 36 5.71 -10.41 11.39
N SER A 37 6.17 -11.65 11.22
CA SER A 37 5.39 -12.83 11.58
C SER A 37 5.77 -13.36 12.96
N LEU A 38 4.77 -13.51 13.82
CA LEU A 38 4.84 -14.07 15.15
C LEU A 38 3.92 -15.29 15.26
N SER A 39 4.38 -16.32 15.97
CA SER A 39 3.59 -17.52 16.25
C SER A 39 3.32 -17.62 17.74
N LEU A 40 2.06 -17.88 18.11
CA LEU A 40 1.67 -18.17 19.50
C LEU A 40 2.43 -19.38 20.05
N ASP A 41 2.79 -20.35 19.21
CA ASP A 41 3.54 -21.54 19.60
C ASP A 41 4.98 -21.21 20.06
N SER A 42 5.48 -20.00 19.78
CA SER A 42 6.75 -19.50 20.34
C SER A 42 6.62 -19.03 21.79
N TYR A 43 5.39 -18.86 22.28
CA TYR A 43 5.06 -18.30 23.59
C TYR A 43 4.55 -19.34 24.58
N TYR A 44 4.87 -20.63 24.44
CA TYR A 44 4.64 -21.60 25.52
C TYR A 44 5.44 -21.22 26.78
N LYS A 45 4.88 -21.50 27.96
CA LYS A 45 5.54 -21.30 29.25
C LYS A 45 6.76 -22.22 29.39
N ASP A 46 7.72 -21.80 30.20
CA ASP A 46 8.86 -22.65 30.57
C ASP A 46 8.38 -23.84 31.43
N LEU A 47 8.59 -25.05 30.92
CA LEU A 47 8.19 -26.31 31.56
C LEU A 47 9.38 -27.07 32.16
N SER A 48 10.59 -26.51 32.11
CA SER A 48 11.82 -27.16 32.58
C SER A 48 11.78 -27.54 34.07
N ARG A 49 10.92 -26.88 34.84
CA ARG A 49 10.70 -27.10 36.28
C ARG A 49 9.59 -28.09 36.62
N LEU A 50 8.78 -28.51 35.64
CA LEU A 50 7.72 -29.51 35.87
C LEU A 50 8.33 -30.90 36.10
N SER A 51 7.69 -31.69 36.97
CA SER A 51 8.01 -33.10 37.16
C SER A 51 7.66 -33.93 35.91
N PRO A 52 8.20 -35.15 35.75
CA PRO A 52 7.87 -36.00 34.60
C PRO A 52 6.37 -36.25 34.42
N LEU A 53 5.64 -36.48 35.51
CA LEU A 53 4.20 -36.75 35.49
C LEU A 53 3.39 -35.50 35.06
N GLU A 54 3.79 -34.32 35.52
CA GLU A 54 3.16 -33.06 35.11
C GLU A 54 3.42 -32.72 33.65
N ARG A 55 4.57 -33.13 33.09
CA ARG A 55 4.89 -32.94 31.66
C ARG A 55 4.05 -33.86 30.78
N GLU A 56 3.87 -35.12 31.19
CA GLU A 56 3.09 -36.11 30.44
C GLU A 56 1.61 -35.72 30.32
N THR A 57 1.07 -35.08 31.37
CA THR A 57 -0.32 -34.61 31.41
C THR A 57 -0.50 -33.17 30.96
N TYR A 58 0.56 -32.51 30.44
CA TYR A 58 0.51 -31.10 30.08
C TYR A 58 -0.31 -30.86 28.80
N ASN A 59 -1.37 -30.05 28.92
CA ASN A 59 -2.23 -29.72 27.79
C ASN A 59 -1.73 -28.47 27.05
N PHE A 60 -1.01 -28.66 25.94
CA PHE A 60 -0.51 -27.59 25.07
C PHE A 60 -1.62 -26.81 24.34
N ASP A 61 -2.83 -27.37 24.22
CA ASP A 61 -3.95 -26.70 23.56
C ASP A 61 -4.79 -25.85 24.53
N HIS A 62 -4.43 -25.79 25.82
CA HIS A 62 -5.12 -25.01 26.84
C HIS A 62 -4.51 -23.59 26.98
N PRO A 63 -5.28 -22.51 27.23
CA PRO A 63 -4.76 -21.15 27.37
C PRO A 63 -3.65 -20.98 28.41
N ASN A 64 -3.71 -21.75 29.51
CA ASN A 64 -2.67 -21.75 30.55
C ASN A 64 -1.31 -22.27 30.08
N ALA A 65 -1.22 -22.90 28.90
CA ALA A 65 0.02 -23.35 28.30
C ALA A 65 0.93 -22.20 27.85
N PHE A 66 0.34 -21.02 27.61
CA PHE A 66 1.02 -19.89 26.97
C PHE A 66 1.38 -18.81 27.98
N ASP A 67 2.55 -18.20 27.80
CA ASP A 67 2.97 -16.96 28.46
C ASP A 67 2.32 -15.75 27.78
N ILE A 68 1.02 -15.59 28.04
CA ILE A 68 0.21 -14.51 27.50
C ILE A 68 0.67 -13.15 28.00
N THR A 69 1.24 -13.08 29.20
CA THR A 69 1.81 -11.83 29.73
C THR A 69 2.95 -11.34 28.85
N ASN A 70 3.87 -12.23 28.49
CA ASN A 70 4.98 -11.90 27.61
C ASN A 70 4.50 -11.54 26.19
N LEU A 71 3.57 -12.32 25.62
CA LEU A 71 2.98 -12.01 24.31
C LEU A 71 2.32 -10.62 24.28
N VAL A 72 1.44 -10.33 25.24
CA VAL A 72 0.75 -9.03 25.36
C VAL A 72 1.75 -7.88 25.52
N SER A 73 2.81 -8.09 26.31
CA SER A 73 3.91 -7.12 26.45
C SER A 73 4.58 -6.84 25.10
N HIS A 74 4.98 -7.88 24.38
CA HIS A 74 5.61 -7.77 23.06
C HIS A 74 4.72 -7.07 22.03
N LEU A 75 3.43 -7.41 21.97
CA LEU A 75 2.49 -6.75 21.05
C LEU A 75 2.34 -5.25 21.37
N LYS A 76 2.33 -4.85 22.65
CA LYS A 76 2.30 -3.44 23.06
C LYS A 76 3.58 -2.68 22.68
N ILE A 77 4.74 -3.31 22.85
CA ILE A 77 6.05 -2.74 22.46
C ILE A 77 6.11 -2.56 20.93
N LEU A 78 5.66 -3.54 20.16
CA LEU A 78 5.59 -3.43 18.70
C LEU A 78 4.62 -2.33 18.26
N LYS A 79 3.45 -2.20 18.90
CA LYS A 79 2.50 -1.10 18.65
C LYS A 79 3.06 0.27 19.00
N SER A 80 4.03 0.36 19.91
CA SER A 80 4.71 1.62 20.24
C SER A 80 5.87 1.96 19.29
N GLY A 81 6.17 1.10 18.32
CA GLY A 81 7.24 1.28 17.35
C GLY A 81 8.62 0.90 17.89
N GLN A 82 8.68 0.03 18.91
CA GLN A 82 9.94 -0.42 19.51
C GLN A 82 10.23 -1.89 19.15
N PRO A 83 11.52 -2.28 19.04
CA PRO A 83 11.89 -3.67 18.77
C PRO A 83 11.70 -4.56 20.00
N ILE A 84 11.44 -5.85 19.76
CA ILE A 84 11.33 -6.88 20.80
C ILE A 84 12.40 -7.95 20.61
N PRO A 85 12.86 -8.65 21.67
CA PRO A 85 13.71 -9.81 21.48
C PRO A 85 12.93 -10.96 20.83
N ARG A 86 13.58 -11.71 19.92
CA ARG A 86 13.00 -12.92 19.35
C ARG A 86 12.84 -13.97 20.45
N VAL A 87 11.63 -14.51 20.60
CA VAL A 87 11.36 -15.68 21.46
C VAL A 87 11.00 -16.88 20.60
N HIS A 88 11.40 -18.07 21.05
CA HIS A 88 10.96 -19.34 20.50
C HIS A 88 10.86 -20.38 21.63
N PHE A 89 10.04 -21.41 21.43
CA PHE A 89 9.97 -22.53 22.36
C PHE A 89 10.86 -23.68 21.88
N ASP A 90 11.76 -24.14 22.75
CA ASP A 90 12.59 -25.31 22.49
C ASP A 90 11.86 -26.57 22.97
N TYR A 91 11.28 -27.32 22.03
CA TYR A 91 10.54 -28.56 22.33
C TYR A 91 11.41 -29.69 22.90
N LYS A 92 12.74 -29.65 22.73
CA LYS A 92 13.65 -30.64 23.32
C LYS A 92 13.97 -30.29 24.77
N ALA A 93 14.24 -29.01 25.03
CA ALA A 93 14.55 -28.53 26.37
C ALA A 93 13.30 -28.17 27.20
N LEU A 94 12.11 -28.18 26.57
CA LEU A 94 10.81 -27.81 27.13
C LEU A 94 10.84 -26.44 27.83
N ARG A 95 11.47 -25.45 27.20
CA ARG A 95 11.59 -24.09 27.74
C ARG A 95 11.45 -23.02 26.66
N GLN A 96 10.98 -21.85 27.06
CA GLN A 96 11.05 -20.67 26.23
C GLN A 96 12.47 -20.11 26.22
N VAL A 97 12.95 -19.74 25.05
CA VAL A 97 14.29 -19.18 24.84
C VAL A 97 14.16 -17.79 24.23
N THR A 98 14.72 -16.81 24.93
CA THR A 98 14.87 -15.44 24.43
C THR A 98 16.21 -15.30 23.72
N GLY A 99 16.17 -15.07 22.41
CA GLY A 99 17.34 -14.86 21.56
C GLY A 99 17.95 -13.47 21.72
N LYS A 100 19.19 -13.31 21.22
CA LYS A 100 19.89 -12.01 21.16
C LYS A 100 19.41 -11.13 19.99
N GLU A 101 18.77 -11.73 18.99
CA GLU A 101 18.23 -11.02 17.83
C GLU A 101 17.02 -10.18 18.22
N LEU A 102 17.02 -8.91 17.80
CA LEU A 102 15.89 -8.01 17.97
C LEU A 102 15.02 -7.99 16.71
N LEU A 103 13.75 -8.33 16.87
CA LEU A 103 12.73 -8.21 15.84
C LEU A 103 12.32 -6.74 15.74
N GLN A 104 12.60 -6.14 14.58
CA GLN A 104 12.23 -4.77 14.29
C GLN A 104 10.71 -4.66 14.09
N PRO A 105 10.08 -3.56 14.56
CA PRO A 105 8.68 -3.30 14.28
C PRO A 105 8.48 -3.15 12.77
N ARG A 106 7.35 -3.66 12.29
CA ARG A 106 6.97 -3.63 10.87
C ARG A 106 5.59 -2.99 10.74
N PRO A 107 5.25 -2.45 9.55
CA PRO A 107 3.92 -1.92 9.28
C PRO A 107 2.78 -2.84 9.69
N VAL A 108 2.95 -4.13 9.40
CA VAL A 108 1.99 -5.17 9.75
C VAL A 108 2.67 -6.25 10.55
N VAL A 109 2.07 -6.62 11.67
CA VAL A 109 2.46 -7.78 12.49
C VAL A 109 1.41 -8.87 12.28
N LEU A 110 1.82 -10.01 11.72
CA LEU A 110 0.97 -11.20 11.63
C LEU A 110 1.16 -12.05 12.88
N LEU A 111 0.11 -12.19 13.69
CA LEU A 111 0.10 -13.09 14.85
C LEU A 111 -0.75 -14.32 14.53
N GLU A 112 -0.12 -15.47 14.31
CA GLU A 112 -0.83 -16.72 14.07
C GLU A 112 -0.86 -17.62 15.31
N GLY A 113 -1.94 -18.37 15.50
CA GLY A 113 -2.02 -19.34 16.60
C GLY A 113 -3.42 -19.88 16.81
N ILE A 114 -3.53 -21.05 17.45
CA ILE A 114 -4.83 -21.71 17.66
C ILE A 114 -5.79 -20.92 18.56
N LEU A 115 -5.27 -20.13 19.50
CA LEU A 115 -6.04 -19.44 20.55
C LEU A 115 -5.95 -17.91 20.51
N VAL A 116 -5.34 -17.32 19.47
CA VAL A 116 -5.08 -15.86 19.43
C VAL A 116 -6.36 -15.03 19.44
N LEU A 117 -7.49 -15.57 18.94
CA LEU A 117 -8.81 -14.93 19.04
C LEU A 117 -9.60 -15.32 20.30
N ALA A 118 -9.28 -16.47 20.91
CA ALA A 118 -9.95 -16.97 22.10
C ALA A 118 -9.56 -16.18 23.37
N ILE A 119 -8.33 -15.65 23.41
CA ILE A 119 -7.76 -14.99 24.58
C ILE A 119 -8.11 -13.50 24.59
N PRO A 120 -8.94 -12.99 25.53
CA PRO A 120 -9.45 -11.62 25.49
C PRO A 120 -8.36 -10.54 25.50
N SER A 121 -7.34 -10.69 26.34
CA SER A 121 -6.25 -9.72 26.47
C SER A 121 -5.36 -9.62 25.21
N VAL A 122 -5.28 -10.70 24.42
CA VAL A 122 -4.63 -10.67 23.11
C VAL A 122 -5.57 -10.00 22.11
N ARG A 123 -6.86 -10.38 22.12
CA ARG A 123 -7.88 -9.87 21.20
C ARG A 123 -8.05 -8.35 21.25
N GLU A 124 -7.95 -7.74 22.43
CA GLU A 124 -8.00 -6.28 22.62
C GLU A 124 -6.88 -5.52 21.88
N LEU A 125 -5.78 -6.20 21.52
CA LEU A 125 -4.67 -5.61 20.80
C LEU A 125 -4.73 -5.86 19.29
N LEU A 126 -5.68 -6.64 18.80
CA LEU A 126 -5.79 -7.00 17.38
C LEU A 126 -6.58 -5.95 16.61
N ASP A 127 -6.05 -5.56 15.45
CA ASP A 127 -6.72 -4.61 14.56
C ASP A 127 -7.56 -5.34 13.50
N ILE A 128 -7.07 -6.48 12.99
CA ILE A 128 -7.78 -7.35 12.04
C ILE A 128 -7.73 -8.80 12.55
N LYS A 129 -8.87 -9.49 12.53
CA LYS A 129 -9.05 -10.84 13.08
C LYS A 129 -9.50 -11.79 11.98
N VAL A 130 -8.63 -12.69 11.56
CA VAL A 130 -8.90 -13.69 10.53
C VAL A 130 -9.03 -15.07 11.17
N PHE A 131 -10.06 -15.82 10.80
CA PHE A 131 -10.21 -17.21 11.19
C PHE A 131 -10.14 -18.11 9.95
N VAL A 132 -9.22 -19.07 9.97
CA VAL A 132 -9.02 -20.06 8.92
C VAL A 132 -9.87 -21.28 9.22
N ASP A 133 -10.90 -21.47 8.41
CA ASP A 133 -11.90 -22.52 8.58
C ASP A 133 -11.60 -23.73 7.69
N THR A 134 -11.63 -24.92 8.29
CA THR A 134 -11.34 -26.19 7.60
C THR A 134 -11.98 -27.32 8.40
N SER A 135 -12.61 -28.27 7.70
CA SER A 135 -13.27 -29.40 8.32
C SER A 135 -12.30 -30.24 9.19
N ALA A 136 -12.82 -30.82 10.26
CA ALA A 136 -12.01 -31.50 11.28
C ALA A 136 -11.25 -32.72 10.75
N ASP A 137 -11.84 -33.45 9.80
CA ASP A 137 -11.23 -34.59 9.11
C ASP A 137 -10.01 -34.18 8.26
N ILE A 138 -10.14 -33.13 7.44
CA ILE A 138 -9.04 -32.58 6.64
C ILE A 138 -7.92 -32.08 7.55
N ARG A 139 -8.28 -31.36 8.63
CA ARG A 139 -7.32 -30.89 9.64
C ARG A 139 -6.57 -32.03 10.31
N PHE A 140 -7.29 -33.08 10.72
CA PHE A 140 -6.70 -34.25 11.34
C PHE A 140 -5.74 -34.97 10.38
N ILE A 141 -6.13 -35.19 9.12
CA ILE A 141 -5.27 -35.78 8.09
C ILE A 141 -3.98 -34.96 7.91
N ARG A 142 -4.10 -33.64 7.80
CA ARG A 142 -2.95 -32.72 7.67
C ARG A 142 -2.04 -32.79 8.90
N ARG A 143 -2.62 -32.83 10.11
CA ARG A 143 -1.87 -33.00 11.37
C ARG A 143 -1.14 -34.33 11.41
N CYS A 144 -1.78 -35.44 11.08
CA CYS A 144 -1.14 -36.75 11.03
C CYS A 144 0.08 -36.74 10.11
N ARG A 145 -0.09 -36.24 8.88
CA ARG A 145 1.02 -36.13 7.92
C ARG A 145 2.19 -35.29 8.46
N ARG A 146 1.88 -34.13 9.06
CA ARG A 146 2.87 -33.23 9.64
C ARG A 146 3.62 -33.90 10.81
N ASP A 147 2.90 -34.45 11.78
CA ASP A 147 3.49 -34.96 13.02
C ASP A 147 4.28 -36.26 12.79
N ILE A 148 3.85 -37.11 11.85
CA ILE A 148 4.60 -38.29 11.42
C ILE A 148 5.91 -37.87 10.73
N THR A 149 5.83 -36.91 9.80
CA THR A 149 6.99 -36.54 8.96
C THR A 149 7.99 -35.65 9.68
N LEU A 150 7.52 -34.68 10.47
CA LEU A 150 8.35 -33.61 11.04
C LEU A 150 8.62 -33.78 12.54
N HIS A 151 7.79 -34.56 13.25
CA HIS A 151 7.90 -34.73 14.70
C HIS A 151 8.12 -36.18 15.14
N ASN A 152 8.32 -37.10 14.19
CA ASN A 152 8.64 -38.52 14.45
C ASN A 152 7.62 -39.23 15.36
N ARG A 153 6.34 -38.85 15.27
CA ARG A 153 5.25 -39.43 16.07
C ARG A 153 4.54 -40.57 15.32
N THR A 154 3.96 -41.52 16.06
CA THR A 154 3.12 -42.56 15.46
C THR A 154 1.68 -42.08 15.28
N PHE A 155 0.90 -42.73 14.41
CA PHE A 155 -0.53 -42.44 14.27
C PHE A 155 -1.27 -42.60 15.61
N GLU A 156 -0.93 -43.63 16.38
CA GLU A 156 -1.54 -43.93 17.68
C GLU A 156 -1.33 -42.80 18.69
N ASP A 157 -0.10 -42.27 18.79
CA ASP A 157 0.22 -41.14 19.67
C ASP A 157 -0.59 -39.88 19.30
N ILE A 158 -0.76 -39.66 18.01
CA ILE A 158 -1.47 -38.49 17.46
C ILE A 158 -2.97 -38.64 17.70
N ALA A 159 -3.55 -39.81 17.44
CA ALA A 159 -4.95 -40.12 17.66
C ALA A 159 -5.31 -39.99 19.15
N THR A 160 -4.51 -40.61 20.02
CA THR A 160 -4.67 -40.54 21.48
C THR A 160 -4.67 -39.08 21.95
N GLN A 161 -3.66 -38.28 21.57
CA GLN A 161 -3.63 -36.87 21.95
C GLN A 161 -4.82 -36.08 21.38
N TYR A 162 -5.22 -36.39 20.14
CA TYR A 162 -6.32 -35.70 19.50
C TYR A 162 -7.63 -35.92 20.24
N GLU A 163 -7.91 -37.16 20.63
CA GLU A 163 -9.10 -37.53 21.39
C GLU A 163 -9.10 -36.96 22.81
N HIS A 164 -7.95 -36.96 23.48
CA HIS A 164 -7.86 -36.57 24.89
C HIS A 164 -7.66 -35.07 25.15
N SER A 165 -7.11 -34.28 24.22
CA SER A 165 -6.85 -32.85 24.48
C SER A 165 -7.29 -31.94 23.33
N VAL A 166 -6.86 -32.25 22.11
CA VAL A 166 -6.94 -31.31 20.99
C VAL A 166 -8.40 -31.06 20.60
N ARG A 167 -9.18 -32.13 20.46
CA ARG A 167 -10.57 -32.05 20.02
C ARG A 167 -11.42 -31.29 21.05
N GLU A 168 -11.23 -31.59 22.33
CA GLU A 168 -11.93 -30.91 23.42
C GLU A 168 -11.59 -29.42 23.44
N MET A 169 -10.31 -29.05 23.47
CA MET A 169 -9.87 -27.65 23.48
C MET A 169 -10.30 -26.91 22.21
N HIS A 170 -10.31 -27.59 21.08
CA HIS A 170 -10.81 -27.03 19.84
C HIS A 170 -12.30 -26.67 19.95
N HIS A 171 -13.15 -27.58 20.43
CA HIS A 171 -14.58 -27.31 20.59
C HIS A 171 -14.90 -26.28 21.68
N LEU A 172 -14.13 -26.27 22.77
CA LEU A 172 -14.37 -25.36 23.89
C LEU A 172 -13.89 -23.93 23.63
N LEU A 173 -12.79 -23.76 22.89
CA LEU A 173 -12.09 -22.47 22.83
C LEU A 173 -11.75 -22.01 21.41
N VAL A 174 -11.24 -22.90 20.57
CA VAL A 174 -10.79 -22.51 19.22
C VAL A 174 -11.98 -22.23 18.31
N GLU A 175 -12.91 -23.17 18.17
CA GLU A 175 -14.07 -23.02 17.29
C GLU A 175 -14.97 -21.86 17.71
N PRO A 176 -15.33 -21.67 19.00
CA PRO A 176 -16.11 -20.51 19.42
C PRO A 176 -15.39 -19.17 19.18
N SER A 177 -14.06 -19.15 19.13
CA SER A 177 -13.33 -17.91 18.86
C SER A 177 -13.52 -17.36 17.44
N LYS A 178 -14.09 -18.18 16.54
CA LYS A 178 -14.53 -17.78 15.20
C LYS A 178 -15.54 -16.64 15.22
N ASP A 179 -16.37 -16.55 16.25
CA ASP A 179 -17.36 -15.47 16.41
C ASP A 179 -16.71 -14.08 16.58
N PHE A 180 -15.43 -14.04 16.95
CA PHE A 180 -14.67 -12.80 17.04
C PHE A 180 -13.94 -12.43 15.74
N ALA A 181 -14.08 -13.22 14.68
CA ALA A 181 -13.37 -12.96 13.43
C ALA A 181 -14.04 -11.83 12.63
N ASP A 182 -13.24 -10.91 12.11
CA ASP A 182 -13.66 -9.92 11.12
C ASP A 182 -13.79 -10.58 9.73
N LEU A 183 -13.01 -11.65 9.48
CA LEU A 183 -13.03 -12.42 8.23
C LEU A 183 -12.84 -13.93 8.49
N ILE A 184 -13.65 -14.76 7.85
CA ILE A 184 -13.52 -16.22 7.87
C ILE A 184 -13.06 -16.69 6.47
N ILE A 185 -11.97 -17.43 6.42
CA ILE A 185 -11.37 -17.95 5.17
C ILE A 185 -11.43 -19.48 5.18
N PRO A 186 -12.31 -20.10 4.37
CA PRO A 186 -12.22 -21.52 4.03
C PRO A 186 -10.85 -21.83 3.41
N PHE A 187 -10.14 -22.85 3.89
CA PHE A 187 -8.76 -23.18 3.47
C PHE A 187 -8.56 -24.66 3.13
N ASP A 188 -9.35 -25.11 2.15
CA ASP A 188 -9.44 -26.49 1.65
C ASP A 188 -8.79 -26.66 0.25
N ASN A 189 -7.79 -25.82 -0.07
CA ASN A 189 -7.13 -25.73 -1.38
C ASN A 189 -8.00 -25.15 -2.52
N THR A 190 -9.19 -24.61 -2.24
CA THR A 190 -10.07 -24.05 -3.30
C THR A 190 -10.26 -22.52 -3.23
N ASN A 191 -9.91 -21.87 -2.11
CA ASN A 191 -10.24 -20.47 -1.86
C ASN A 191 -9.09 -19.49 -2.13
N GLU A 192 -8.47 -19.59 -3.30
CA GLU A 192 -7.40 -18.67 -3.71
C GLU A 192 -7.88 -17.21 -3.74
N ARG A 193 -9.16 -16.98 -4.05
CA ARG A 193 -9.75 -15.62 -4.13
C ARG A 193 -9.83 -14.94 -2.76
N GLY A 194 -10.27 -15.65 -1.72
CA GLY A 194 -10.34 -15.08 -0.37
C GLY A 194 -8.96 -14.72 0.16
N VAL A 195 -7.96 -15.54 -0.15
CA VAL A 195 -6.56 -15.28 0.16
C VAL A 195 -6.02 -14.07 -0.59
N ASP A 196 -6.25 -13.99 -1.91
CA ASP A 196 -5.85 -12.84 -2.74
C ASP A 196 -6.47 -11.52 -2.24
N MET A 197 -7.75 -11.53 -1.85
CA MET A 197 -8.42 -10.36 -1.26
C MET A 197 -7.76 -9.91 0.04
N LEU A 198 -7.42 -10.84 0.94
CA LEU A 198 -6.70 -10.53 2.18
C LEU A 198 -5.32 -9.95 1.87
N VAL A 199 -4.55 -10.60 0.98
CA VAL A 199 -3.22 -10.14 0.59
C VAL A 199 -3.29 -8.71 0.03
N ARG A 200 -4.17 -8.44 -0.94
CA ARG A 200 -4.33 -7.09 -1.51
C ARG A 200 -4.69 -6.04 -0.48
N SER A 201 -5.56 -6.38 0.47
CA SER A 201 -5.96 -5.47 1.55
C SER A 201 -4.77 -5.14 2.45
N LEU A 202 -3.99 -6.15 2.83
CA LEU A 202 -2.77 -5.94 3.62
C LEU A 202 -1.69 -5.18 2.83
N THR A 203 -1.52 -5.46 1.53
CA THR A 203 -0.62 -4.70 0.65
C THR A 203 -1.01 -3.22 0.61
N ALA A 204 -2.31 -2.92 0.53
CA ALA A 204 -2.80 -1.55 0.56
C ALA A 204 -2.54 -0.87 1.90
N LEU A 205 -2.69 -1.56 3.03
CA LEU A 205 -2.38 -1.03 4.37
C LEU A 205 -0.89 -0.71 4.51
N VAL A 206 -0.03 -1.60 4.03
CA VAL A 206 1.42 -1.37 4.02
C VAL A 206 1.79 -0.18 3.12
N ALA A 207 1.10 -0.01 1.99
CA ALA A 207 1.32 1.12 1.08
C ALA A 207 0.83 2.46 1.66
N GLN A 208 -0.14 2.46 2.57
CA GLN A 208 -0.68 3.65 3.24
C GLN A 208 0.19 4.18 4.40
N GLN A 209 1.33 3.55 4.72
CA GLN A 209 2.29 4.20 5.59
C GLN A 209 2.81 5.47 4.91
N PRO A 210 3.00 6.59 5.65
CA PRO A 210 3.48 7.82 5.05
C PRO A 210 4.82 7.51 4.37
N ALA A 211 4.80 7.58 3.04
CA ALA A 211 6.01 7.55 2.26
C ALA A 211 6.95 8.61 2.86
N ARG A 212 8.23 8.26 3.05
CA ARG A 212 9.22 9.17 3.65
C ARG A 212 9.12 10.52 2.93
N SER A 213 8.65 11.53 3.64
CA SER A 213 8.58 12.89 3.12
C SER A 213 9.79 13.69 3.55
N ILE A 214 10.26 14.55 2.67
CA ILE A 214 11.34 15.51 2.90
C ILE A 214 10.84 16.91 2.57
N VAL A 215 11.49 17.93 3.12
CA VAL A 215 11.31 19.31 2.65
C VAL A 215 12.52 19.64 1.80
N TRP A 216 12.28 20.00 0.54
CA TRP A 216 13.34 20.36 -0.39
C TRP A 216 13.87 21.76 -0.08
N GLU A 217 15.18 21.92 0.03
CA GLU A 217 15.79 23.14 0.59
C GLU A 217 15.55 24.37 -0.29
N ILE A 218 15.61 24.22 -1.62
CA ILE A 218 15.60 25.36 -2.55
C ILE A 218 14.21 26.00 -2.63
N ASP A 219 13.16 25.21 -2.81
CA ASP A 219 11.79 25.71 -3.01
C ASP A 219 10.84 25.42 -1.84
N GLU A 220 11.35 24.85 -0.75
CA GLU A 220 10.60 24.51 0.47
C GLU A 220 9.42 23.55 0.19
N ALA A 221 9.46 22.83 -0.94
CA ALA A 221 8.42 21.86 -1.28
C ALA A 221 8.50 20.62 -0.39
N GLU A 222 7.36 20.16 0.14
CA GLU A 222 7.26 18.81 0.69
C GLU A 222 7.30 17.81 -0.47
N MET A 223 8.25 16.88 -0.46
CA MET A 223 8.38 15.82 -1.46
C MET A 223 8.17 14.45 -0.84
N ILE A 224 7.62 13.53 -1.62
CA ILE A 224 7.27 12.17 -1.25
C ILE A 224 8.20 11.19 -1.97
N LEU A 225 8.80 10.24 -1.24
CA LEU A 225 9.57 9.15 -1.86
C LEU A 225 8.63 8.14 -2.53
N ILE A 226 8.74 7.99 -3.84
CA ILE A 226 8.13 6.88 -4.58
C ILE A 226 9.13 5.72 -4.64
N PRO A 227 8.81 4.55 -4.07
CA PRO A 227 9.75 3.43 -4.03
C PRO A 227 9.96 2.83 -5.42
N ALA A 228 11.16 2.30 -5.64
CA ALA A 228 11.47 1.54 -6.84
C ALA A 228 10.55 0.30 -6.95
N GLY A 229 10.35 -0.18 -8.18
CA GLY A 229 9.62 -1.42 -8.45
C GLY A 229 8.60 -1.31 -9.56
N ASP A 230 7.98 -2.45 -9.84
CA ASP A 230 7.00 -2.62 -10.90
C ASP A 230 5.68 -1.94 -10.57
N PHE A 231 5.05 -1.38 -11.61
CA PHE A 231 3.66 -0.97 -11.58
C PHE A 231 3.01 -1.22 -12.93
N VAL A 232 1.69 -1.19 -12.93
CA VAL A 232 0.87 -1.40 -14.13
C VAL A 232 0.56 -0.05 -14.75
N MET A 233 1.03 0.18 -15.98
CA MET A 233 0.87 1.41 -16.74
C MET A 233 -0.15 1.24 -17.87
N GLY A 234 -0.98 2.27 -18.11
CA GLY A 234 -2.04 2.26 -19.12
C GLY A 234 -3.33 1.55 -18.71
N SER A 235 -4.25 1.43 -19.65
CA SER A 235 -5.63 0.96 -19.44
C SER A 235 -5.93 -0.33 -20.20
N ASN A 236 -6.86 -1.12 -19.66
CA ASN A 236 -7.44 -2.26 -20.37
C ASN A 236 -8.90 -2.04 -20.76
N ASP A 237 -9.41 -3.00 -21.54
CA ASP A 237 -10.80 -3.00 -22.01
C ASP A 237 -11.81 -3.01 -20.87
N THR A 238 -11.55 -3.71 -19.76
CA THR A 238 -12.48 -3.74 -18.63
C THR A 238 -12.68 -2.36 -18.01
N GLN A 239 -11.59 -1.63 -17.74
CA GLN A 239 -11.63 -0.26 -17.19
C GLN A 239 -12.28 0.71 -18.18
N ILE A 240 -11.95 0.58 -19.46
CA ILE A 240 -12.54 1.43 -20.51
C ILE A 240 -14.04 1.19 -20.62
N MET A 241 -14.49 -0.07 -20.61
CA MET A 241 -15.93 -0.39 -20.66
C MET A 241 -16.67 0.07 -19.41
N GLN A 242 -16.01 0.14 -18.25
CA GLN A 242 -16.58 0.76 -17.06
C GLN A 242 -16.81 2.26 -17.29
N LEU A 243 -15.81 2.99 -17.80
CA LEU A 243 -15.93 4.42 -18.10
C LEU A 243 -17.00 4.73 -19.16
N VAL A 244 -17.14 3.87 -20.17
CA VAL A 244 -18.21 3.97 -21.18
C VAL A 244 -19.59 3.87 -20.52
N ARG A 245 -19.78 2.91 -19.61
CA ARG A 245 -21.06 2.70 -18.93
C ARG A 245 -21.39 3.80 -17.92
N GLU A 246 -20.41 4.24 -17.14
CA GLU A 246 -20.64 5.17 -16.03
C GLU A 246 -20.67 6.64 -16.46
N TYR A 247 -19.83 7.01 -17.44
CA TYR A 247 -19.62 8.40 -17.83
C TYR A 247 -19.95 8.68 -19.30
N GLY A 248 -20.46 7.70 -20.05
CA GLY A 248 -20.77 7.87 -21.47
C GLY A 248 -19.54 8.13 -22.33
N ALA A 249 -18.37 7.65 -21.90
CA ALA A 249 -17.12 7.83 -22.63
C ALA A 249 -17.13 7.12 -23.98
N LYS A 250 -16.31 7.58 -24.93
CA LYS A 250 -16.13 6.91 -26.23
C LYS A 250 -14.86 6.06 -26.21
N ILE A 251 -14.96 4.82 -26.68
CA ILE A 251 -13.84 3.85 -26.64
C ILE A 251 -12.55 4.40 -27.29
N HIS A 252 -12.68 5.14 -28.40
CA HIS A 252 -11.51 5.67 -29.12
C HIS A 252 -10.76 6.79 -28.38
N TRP A 253 -11.34 7.36 -27.31
CA TRP A 253 -10.64 8.34 -26.46
C TRP A 253 -9.49 7.72 -25.66
N PHE A 254 -9.45 6.38 -25.57
CA PHE A 254 -8.49 5.66 -24.74
C PHE A 254 -7.43 4.92 -25.57
N ASN A 255 -7.32 5.24 -26.87
CA ASN A 255 -6.42 4.50 -27.77
C ASN A 255 -4.95 4.71 -27.40
N ASP A 256 -4.58 5.89 -26.95
CA ASP A 256 -3.20 6.28 -26.62
C ASP A 256 -2.76 5.91 -25.20
N GLU A 257 -3.68 5.46 -24.34
CA GLU A 257 -3.38 4.87 -23.03
C GLU A 257 -3.34 3.32 -23.08
N ARG A 258 -3.40 2.73 -24.27
CA ARG A 258 -3.29 1.29 -24.52
C ARG A 258 -1.96 0.93 -25.20
N PRO A 259 -1.47 -0.32 -25.04
CA PRO A 259 -2.00 -1.35 -24.15
C PRO A 259 -1.58 -1.11 -22.69
N ARG A 260 -2.30 -1.75 -21.77
CA ARG A 260 -1.81 -1.90 -20.40
C ARG A 260 -0.60 -2.83 -20.37
N HIS A 261 0.47 -2.38 -19.72
CA HIS A 261 1.75 -3.10 -19.65
C HIS A 261 2.42 -2.87 -18.28
N ILE A 262 3.47 -3.63 -18.00
CA ILE A 262 4.24 -3.50 -16.75
C ILE A 262 5.46 -2.62 -17.02
N VAL A 263 5.70 -1.66 -16.13
CA VAL A 263 6.89 -0.81 -16.13
C VAL A 263 7.55 -0.90 -14.76
N ASN A 264 8.87 -1.02 -14.75
CA ASN A 264 9.72 -0.89 -13.57
C ASN A 264 10.28 0.53 -13.50
N LEU A 265 10.07 1.20 -12.36
CA LEU A 265 10.69 2.50 -12.11
C LEU A 265 11.70 2.40 -10.98
N SER A 266 12.80 3.10 -11.15
CA SER A 266 13.72 3.46 -10.07
C SER A 266 12.98 4.31 -9.01
N SER A 267 13.55 4.40 -7.81
CA SER A 267 13.01 5.30 -6.78
C SER A 267 13.28 6.76 -7.15
N PHE A 268 12.34 7.65 -6.83
CA PHE A 268 12.46 9.09 -7.03
C PHE A 268 11.64 9.83 -5.99
N TYR A 269 11.98 11.10 -5.73
CA TYR A 269 11.12 12.01 -4.99
C TYR A 269 10.19 12.76 -5.94
N ILE A 270 8.95 13.02 -5.51
CA ILE A 270 7.97 13.85 -6.21
C ILE A 270 7.42 14.91 -5.28
N ASP A 271 7.20 16.14 -5.75
CA ASP A 271 6.49 17.15 -4.96
C ASP A 271 5.09 16.65 -4.59
N LYS A 272 4.73 16.77 -3.31
CA LYS A 272 3.42 16.35 -2.79
C LYS A 272 2.27 17.09 -3.46
N TYR A 273 2.47 18.36 -3.78
CA TYR A 273 1.51 19.24 -4.41
C TYR A 273 2.07 19.83 -5.72
N PRO A 274 1.23 20.33 -6.64
CA PRO A 274 1.70 21.18 -7.73
C PRO A 274 2.44 22.41 -7.21
N VAL A 275 3.40 22.92 -7.98
CA VAL A 275 4.14 24.13 -7.63
C VAL A 275 3.17 25.29 -7.42
N THR A 276 3.24 25.91 -6.25
CA THR A 276 2.35 26.98 -5.86
C THR A 276 2.81 28.35 -6.35
N ASN A 277 1.92 29.33 -6.40
CA ASN A 277 2.28 30.71 -6.72
C ASN A 277 3.34 31.29 -5.78
N GLU A 278 3.31 30.93 -4.49
CA GLU A 278 4.32 31.34 -3.51
C GLU A 278 5.71 30.78 -3.85
N GLN A 279 5.78 29.50 -4.19
CA GLN A 279 7.02 28.86 -4.59
C GLN A 279 7.56 29.44 -5.91
N TYR A 280 6.67 29.70 -6.87
CA TYR A 280 7.04 30.34 -8.14
C TYR A 280 7.46 31.82 -7.95
N ALA A 281 6.88 32.53 -6.98
CA ALA A 281 7.31 33.88 -6.62
C ALA A 281 8.73 33.91 -6.06
N LYS A 282 9.14 32.88 -5.30
CA LYS A 282 10.52 32.73 -4.84
C LYS A 282 11.49 32.61 -6.01
N PHE A 283 11.19 31.73 -6.98
CA PHE A 283 11.94 31.57 -8.22
C PHE A 283 12.11 32.90 -8.98
N ILE A 284 11.02 33.64 -9.20
CA ILE A 284 11.06 34.95 -9.88
C ILE A 284 11.98 35.93 -9.13
N ARG A 285 11.84 36.02 -7.80
CA ARG A 285 12.61 36.95 -6.98
C ARG A 285 14.11 36.67 -7.00
N GLU A 286 14.51 35.39 -7.08
CA GLU A 286 15.92 35.00 -7.05
C GLU A 286 16.59 35.02 -8.42
N THR A 287 15.84 34.82 -9.50
CA THR A 287 16.38 34.68 -10.86
C THR A 287 16.08 35.87 -11.78
N GLY A 288 15.11 36.71 -11.41
CA GLY A 288 14.59 37.75 -12.29
C GLY A 288 13.72 37.22 -13.44
N TYR A 289 13.27 35.96 -13.38
CA TYR A 289 12.44 35.35 -14.42
C TYR A 289 11.11 36.08 -14.62
N LYS A 290 10.50 35.94 -15.79
CA LYS A 290 9.24 36.63 -16.12
C LYS A 290 8.07 36.14 -15.23
N LYS A 291 7.23 37.08 -14.83
CA LYS A 291 5.97 36.82 -14.13
C LYS A 291 4.91 36.21 -15.08
N PRO A 292 4.09 35.23 -14.65
CA PRO A 292 2.97 34.74 -15.45
C PRO A 292 1.92 35.83 -15.69
N GLU A 293 1.41 35.95 -16.92
CA GLU A 293 0.36 36.93 -17.29
C GLU A 293 -0.94 36.70 -16.49
N THR A 294 -1.23 35.44 -16.14
CA THR A 294 -2.39 35.03 -15.33
C THR A 294 -2.43 35.68 -13.95
N TRP A 295 -1.29 36.14 -13.42
CA TRP A 295 -1.24 36.75 -12.09
C TRP A 295 -1.91 38.11 -11.99
N ASP A 296 -2.20 38.75 -13.13
CA ASP A 296 -3.02 39.98 -13.16
C ASP A 296 -4.51 39.67 -12.93
N ILE A 297 -4.90 38.39 -13.00
CA ILE A 297 -6.24 37.92 -12.71
C ILE A 297 -6.28 37.39 -11.26
N ARG A 298 -7.00 38.08 -10.39
CA ARG A 298 -7.14 37.75 -8.95
C ARG A 298 -7.53 36.30 -8.65
N ARG A 299 -8.20 35.62 -9.59
CA ARG A 299 -8.61 34.21 -9.44
C ARG A 299 -7.43 33.22 -9.48
N TYR A 300 -6.28 33.62 -10.02
CA TYR A 300 -5.15 32.72 -10.32
C TYR A 300 -3.88 33.02 -9.53
N ASN A 301 -3.91 33.95 -8.58
CA ASN A 301 -2.70 34.51 -7.95
C ASN A 301 -2.61 34.33 -6.43
N GLN A 302 -3.45 33.48 -5.81
CA GLN A 302 -3.35 33.24 -4.37
C GLN A 302 -2.13 32.38 -4.05
N SER A 303 -1.45 32.65 -2.93
CA SER A 303 -0.12 32.07 -2.63
C SER A 303 -0.10 30.54 -2.68
N LYS A 304 -1.10 29.86 -2.09
CA LYS A 304 -1.20 28.39 -2.04
C LYS A 304 -1.97 27.75 -3.20
N GLN A 305 -2.40 28.51 -4.21
CA GLN A 305 -2.90 27.91 -5.45
C GLN A 305 -1.73 27.40 -6.29
N PRO A 306 -1.91 26.32 -7.09
CA PRO A 306 -0.98 26.00 -8.17
C PRO A 306 -0.74 27.22 -9.05
N VAL A 307 0.52 27.42 -9.46
CA VAL A 307 0.84 28.38 -10.51
C VAL A 307 0.26 27.89 -11.83
N VAL A 308 -0.39 28.80 -12.55
CA VAL A 308 -1.00 28.52 -13.86
C VAL A 308 -0.60 29.58 -14.87
N GLY A 309 -0.78 29.31 -16.16
CA GLY A 309 -0.35 30.26 -17.20
C GLY A 309 1.11 30.09 -17.59
N ILE A 310 1.68 28.91 -17.33
CA ILE A 310 3.10 28.61 -17.55
C ILE A 310 3.27 27.65 -18.73
N SER A 311 4.26 27.92 -19.57
CA SER A 311 4.66 27.00 -20.64
C SER A 311 5.54 25.88 -20.11
N TRP A 312 5.74 24.84 -20.92
CA TRP A 312 6.67 23.76 -20.59
C TRP A 312 8.09 24.27 -20.31
N HIS A 313 8.56 25.28 -21.06
CA HIS A 313 9.88 25.88 -20.83
C HIS A 313 9.97 26.66 -19.52
N ASP A 314 8.87 27.27 -19.08
CA ASP A 314 8.82 27.95 -17.78
C ASP A 314 8.86 26.92 -16.64
N ALA A 315 8.15 25.80 -16.79
CA ALA A 315 8.17 24.68 -15.86
C ALA A 315 9.58 24.05 -15.76
N GLU A 316 10.22 23.79 -16.91
CA GLU A 316 11.58 23.26 -16.98
C GLU A 316 12.59 24.22 -16.31
N ALA A 317 12.51 25.52 -16.59
CA ALA A 317 13.38 26.53 -16.00
C ALA A 317 13.25 26.58 -14.47
N TYR A 318 12.03 26.47 -13.95
CA TYR A 318 11.79 26.38 -12.51
C TYR A 318 12.42 25.10 -11.93
N CYS A 319 12.18 23.95 -12.54
CA CYS A 319 12.75 22.68 -12.06
C CYS A 319 14.28 22.76 -12.00
N GLN A 320 14.92 23.28 -13.04
CA GLN A 320 16.37 23.45 -13.09
C GLN A 320 16.89 24.37 -11.98
N TRP A 321 16.24 25.51 -11.74
CA TRP A 321 16.60 26.40 -10.62
C TRP A 321 16.44 25.70 -9.27
N ALA A 322 15.37 24.90 -9.10
CA ALA A 322 15.11 24.17 -7.88
C ALA A 322 16.05 22.97 -7.66
N GLY A 323 16.97 22.66 -8.58
CA GLY A 323 17.80 21.45 -8.53
C GLY A 323 16.99 20.17 -8.73
N LYS A 324 15.87 20.26 -9.45
CA LYS A 324 14.91 19.19 -9.73
C LYS A 324 14.74 18.99 -11.24
N ARG A 325 13.78 18.18 -11.64
CA ARG A 325 13.36 17.97 -13.03
C ARG A 325 11.85 17.82 -13.15
N LEU A 326 11.34 17.91 -14.38
CA LEU A 326 9.98 17.44 -14.67
C LEU A 326 9.92 15.91 -14.58
N LEU A 327 8.75 15.39 -14.20
CA LEU A 327 8.47 13.95 -14.19
C LEU A 327 8.43 13.37 -15.58
N THR A 328 8.65 12.07 -15.71
CA THR A 328 8.14 11.34 -16.87
C THR A 328 6.64 11.03 -16.73
N GLU A 329 5.94 10.71 -17.83
CA GLU A 329 4.57 10.23 -17.80
C GLU A 329 4.42 8.98 -16.92
N ALA A 330 5.42 8.10 -16.94
CA ALA A 330 5.42 6.87 -16.15
C ALA A 330 5.58 7.15 -14.65
N GLU A 331 6.49 8.04 -14.29
CA GLU A 331 6.68 8.47 -12.90
C GLU A 331 5.42 9.13 -12.36
N TRP A 332 4.83 10.03 -13.15
CA TRP A 332 3.57 10.69 -12.81
C TRP A 332 2.44 9.68 -12.60
N GLU A 333 2.28 8.73 -13.53
CA GLU A 333 1.23 7.73 -13.47
C GLU A 333 1.40 6.78 -12.27
N LYS A 334 2.62 6.30 -12.01
CA LYS A 334 2.91 5.48 -10.82
C LYS A 334 2.58 6.26 -9.55
N ALA A 335 3.06 7.49 -9.43
CA ALA A 335 2.80 8.34 -8.27
C ALA A 335 1.30 8.55 -8.05
N ALA A 336 0.50 8.69 -9.12
CA ALA A 336 -0.93 8.83 -9.02
C ALA A 336 -1.64 7.53 -8.60
N ARG A 337 -1.35 6.40 -9.25
CA ARG A 337 -2.18 5.18 -9.18
C ARG A 337 -1.64 4.05 -8.30
N GLY A 338 -0.36 4.10 -7.96
CA GLY A 338 0.33 3.00 -7.28
C GLY A 338 0.48 1.75 -8.14
N VAL A 339 0.65 0.61 -7.48
CA VAL A 339 0.89 -0.69 -8.15
C VAL A 339 -0.38 -1.43 -8.54
N ASN A 340 -1.54 -1.01 -8.03
CA ASN A 340 -2.82 -1.73 -8.15
C ASN A 340 -3.71 -1.22 -9.30
N ALA A 341 -3.14 -0.58 -10.31
CA ALA A 341 -3.84 -0.14 -11.52
C ALA A 341 -5.11 0.70 -11.29
N ARG A 342 -5.16 1.55 -10.25
CA ARG A 342 -6.33 2.39 -9.93
C ARG A 342 -6.75 3.31 -11.10
N LEU A 343 -8.04 3.61 -11.20
CA LEU A 343 -8.62 4.55 -12.17
C LEU A 343 -8.35 6.01 -11.79
N PHE A 344 -8.58 6.35 -10.52
CA PHE A 344 -8.27 7.64 -9.91
C PHE A 344 -7.28 7.45 -8.74
N PRO A 345 -6.61 8.50 -8.24
CA PRO A 345 -5.61 8.35 -7.19
C PRO A 345 -6.12 7.63 -5.94
N TRP A 346 -7.36 7.92 -5.53
CA TRP A 346 -8.03 7.32 -4.37
C TRP A 346 -8.66 5.94 -4.64
N GLY A 347 -8.68 5.44 -5.88
CA GLY A 347 -9.33 4.19 -6.27
C GLY A 347 -10.31 4.36 -7.43
N ASP A 348 -11.26 3.43 -7.54
CA ASP A 348 -12.16 3.34 -8.72
C ASP A 348 -13.53 3.98 -8.48
N ASN A 349 -13.72 4.61 -7.32
CA ASN A 349 -14.96 5.29 -6.95
C ASN A 349 -15.04 6.69 -7.58
N ASN A 350 -16.28 7.18 -7.73
CA ASN A 350 -16.59 8.49 -8.31
C ASN A 350 -15.81 9.66 -7.68
N PRO A 351 -15.34 10.65 -8.49
CA PRO A 351 -14.50 11.77 -8.03
C PRO A 351 -15.18 12.83 -7.15
N GLU A 352 -16.48 12.73 -6.88
CA GLU A 352 -17.18 13.72 -6.04
C GLU A 352 -16.54 13.88 -4.66
N GLY A 353 -16.26 15.14 -4.30
CA GLY A 353 -15.62 15.51 -3.03
C GLY A 353 -14.12 15.21 -2.95
N ARG A 354 -13.49 14.66 -4.01
CA ARG A 354 -12.09 14.19 -3.99
C ARG A 354 -11.15 14.96 -4.93
N ALA A 355 -11.68 15.79 -5.81
CA ALA A 355 -10.89 16.56 -6.78
C ALA A 355 -11.61 17.86 -7.18
N ASN A 356 -10.83 18.82 -7.70
CA ASN A 356 -11.37 20.00 -8.36
C ASN A 356 -11.54 19.73 -9.86
N TYR A 357 -12.78 19.59 -10.34
CA TYR A 357 -13.11 19.27 -11.73
C TYR A 357 -14.50 19.81 -12.13
N GLY A 358 -14.82 19.77 -13.42
CA GLY A 358 -16.14 20.13 -13.97
C GLY A 358 -16.53 21.60 -13.87
N GLY A 359 -15.57 22.50 -13.59
CA GLY A 359 -15.74 23.95 -13.58
C GLY A 359 -16.39 24.52 -12.32
N ARG A 360 -16.71 23.69 -11.32
CA ARG A 360 -17.54 24.07 -10.15
C ARG A 360 -16.93 25.20 -9.31
N GLU A 361 -15.61 25.19 -9.13
CA GLU A 361 -14.87 26.20 -8.35
C GLU A 361 -14.54 27.47 -9.14
N GLY A 362 -14.70 27.43 -10.48
CA GLY A 362 -14.40 28.55 -11.39
C GLY A 362 -12.92 28.94 -11.49
N GLY A 363 -11.99 28.05 -11.09
CA GLY A 363 -10.55 28.26 -11.11
C GLY A 363 -9.79 27.16 -10.34
N PRO A 364 -8.45 27.24 -10.28
CA PRO A 364 -7.67 26.35 -9.43
C PRO A 364 -8.00 26.62 -7.95
N THR A 365 -7.98 25.58 -7.14
CA THR A 365 -8.13 25.68 -5.68
C THR A 365 -6.75 25.71 -5.02
N ILE A 366 -6.69 26.13 -3.75
CA ILE A 366 -5.47 25.91 -2.97
C ILE A 366 -5.12 24.42 -2.96
N VAL A 367 -3.83 24.11 -2.92
CA VAL A 367 -3.34 22.73 -2.87
C VAL A 367 -3.81 22.04 -1.60
N GLY A 368 -4.11 20.74 -1.69
CA GLY A 368 -4.56 19.92 -0.55
C GLY A 368 -5.99 20.19 -0.08
N LYS A 369 -6.81 20.96 -0.82
CA LYS A 369 -8.22 21.22 -0.46
C LYS A 369 -9.06 19.93 -0.34
N PHE A 370 -8.70 18.88 -1.07
CA PHE A 370 -9.42 17.60 -1.13
C PHE A 370 -8.56 16.46 -0.55
N PRO A 371 -8.49 16.29 0.78
CA PRO A 371 -7.62 15.30 1.44
C PRO A 371 -7.91 13.85 1.04
N ASP A 372 -9.18 13.51 0.83
CA ASP A 372 -9.63 12.18 0.38
C ASP A 372 -9.29 11.91 -1.11
N GLY A 373 -8.69 12.89 -1.78
CA GLY A 373 -8.17 12.81 -3.14
C GLY A 373 -6.74 12.26 -3.25
N SER A 374 -6.12 11.88 -2.13
CA SER A 374 -4.74 11.42 -2.10
C SER A 374 -4.49 10.14 -2.92
N SER A 375 -3.31 10.08 -3.54
CA SER A 375 -2.77 8.85 -4.12
C SER A 375 -2.39 7.83 -3.04
N PRO A 376 -2.15 6.55 -3.37
CA PRO A 376 -1.70 5.57 -2.37
C PRO A 376 -0.37 5.91 -1.70
N TYR A 377 0.43 6.79 -2.30
CA TYR A 377 1.70 7.26 -1.72
C TYR A 377 1.56 8.57 -0.93
N GLY A 378 0.37 9.18 -0.88
CA GLY A 378 0.14 10.46 -0.20
C GLY A 378 0.43 11.70 -1.04
N VAL A 379 0.72 11.55 -2.34
CA VAL A 379 0.78 12.66 -3.31
C VAL A 379 -0.65 13.18 -3.56
N MET A 380 -0.80 14.49 -3.53
CA MET A 380 -2.07 15.22 -3.55
C MET A 380 -2.31 15.92 -4.87
N ASP A 381 -3.58 16.22 -5.17
CA ASP A 381 -4.02 16.96 -6.36
C ASP A 381 -3.55 16.33 -7.69
N MET A 382 -3.37 15.00 -7.73
CA MET A 382 -3.00 14.28 -8.96
C MET A 382 -4.16 14.16 -9.96
N ALA A 383 -5.40 14.47 -9.55
CA ALA A 383 -6.57 14.45 -10.40
C ALA A 383 -7.28 15.82 -10.35
N GLY A 384 -7.45 16.44 -11.51
CA GLY A 384 -8.02 17.76 -11.65
C GLY A 384 -7.09 18.86 -11.11
N ASN A 385 -7.70 19.95 -10.69
CA ASN A 385 -7.02 21.21 -10.37
C ASN A 385 -6.28 21.76 -11.61
N VAL A 386 -5.09 21.30 -11.97
CA VAL A 386 -4.34 21.80 -13.15
C VAL A 386 -3.80 20.66 -13.99
N TRP A 387 -3.76 20.85 -15.30
CA TRP A 387 -2.95 19.97 -16.14
C TRP A 387 -1.48 20.14 -15.75
N GLU A 388 -0.78 19.03 -15.57
CA GLU A 388 0.63 19.06 -15.16
C GLU A 388 1.53 18.71 -16.33
N TRP A 389 2.45 19.62 -16.67
CA TRP A 389 3.51 19.34 -17.64
C TRP A 389 4.41 18.20 -17.15
N VAL A 390 4.73 17.29 -18.07
CA VAL A 390 5.75 16.24 -17.88
C VAL A 390 6.83 16.36 -18.96
N ASN A 391 7.94 15.66 -18.79
CA ASN A 391 9.12 15.76 -19.65
C ASN A 391 8.89 15.16 -21.04
N ASP A 392 8.02 14.15 -21.15
CA ASP A 392 7.85 13.32 -22.33
C ASP A 392 7.32 14.12 -23.52
N TRP A 393 7.82 13.74 -24.70
CA TRP A 393 7.18 14.08 -25.96
C TRP A 393 5.98 13.16 -26.21
N TYR A 394 4.92 13.68 -26.84
CA TYR A 394 3.74 12.86 -27.12
C TYR A 394 3.90 12.01 -28.37
N ASP A 395 3.52 10.74 -28.21
CA ASP A 395 3.29 9.76 -29.26
C ASP A 395 2.16 8.82 -28.81
N SER A 396 1.13 8.70 -29.66
CA SER A 396 -0.07 7.91 -29.37
C SER A 396 0.21 6.42 -29.31
N GLU A 397 1.25 5.93 -29.99
CA GLU A 397 1.59 4.51 -30.04
C GLU A 397 2.69 4.12 -29.04
N TYR A 398 3.23 5.09 -28.29
CA TYR A 398 4.41 4.88 -27.44
C TYR A 398 4.26 3.70 -26.47
N TYR A 399 3.08 3.52 -25.87
CA TYR A 399 2.82 2.46 -24.88
C TYR A 399 2.96 1.05 -25.48
N SER A 400 2.81 0.88 -26.80
CA SER A 400 2.97 -0.42 -27.47
C SER A 400 4.42 -0.90 -27.52
N HIS A 401 5.38 0.02 -27.38
CA HIS A 401 6.81 -0.24 -27.49
C HIS A 401 7.63 0.49 -26.41
N ALA A 402 6.99 0.88 -25.30
CA ALA A 402 7.65 1.52 -24.18
C ALA A 402 8.66 0.55 -23.55
N PRO A 403 9.87 1.02 -23.19
CA PRO A 403 10.84 0.17 -22.51
C PRO A 403 10.34 -0.21 -21.11
N TYR A 404 10.70 -1.41 -20.67
CA TYR A 404 10.30 -1.92 -19.36
C TYR A 404 10.87 -1.10 -18.18
N ARG A 405 12.08 -0.54 -18.31
CA ARG A 405 12.74 0.21 -17.23
C ARG A 405 12.77 1.70 -17.55
N ASP A 406 12.33 2.52 -16.59
CA ASP A 406 12.44 3.99 -16.60
C ASP A 406 12.10 4.64 -17.96
N PRO A 407 10.91 4.39 -18.55
CA PRO A 407 10.50 5.00 -19.82
C PRO A 407 10.39 6.53 -19.70
N LYS A 408 10.87 7.22 -20.74
CA LYS A 408 10.98 8.69 -20.82
C LYS A 408 10.24 9.30 -22.02
N GLY A 409 9.38 8.52 -22.67
CA GLY A 409 8.75 8.92 -23.92
C GLY A 409 9.69 8.79 -25.12
N PRO A 410 9.22 9.15 -26.33
CA PRO A 410 10.04 9.28 -27.52
C PRO A 410 10.99 10.49 -27.41
N ASN A 411 12.11 10.45 -28.16
CA ASN A 411 13.11 11.53 -28.15
C ASN A 411 12.61 12.86 -28.73
N SER A 412 11.53 12.83 -29.52
CA SER A 412 10.91 13.99 -30.16
C SER A 412 9.42 13.73 -30.39
N GLY A 413 8.61 14.79 -30.50
CA GLY A 413 7.20 14.67 -30.84
C GLY A 413 6.57 16.01 -31.21
N HIS A 414 5.29 15.99 -31.55
CA HIS A 414 4.58 17.19 -31.99
C HIS A 414 4.19 18.14 -30.85
N GLY A 415 4.33 17.71 -29.60
CA GLY A 415 4.05 18.50 -28.40
C GLY A 415 4.49 17.76 -27.14
N LYS A 416 4.48 18.45 -26.02
CA LYS A 416 4.82 17.88 -24.70
C LYS A 416 3.57 17.32 -24.04
N CYS A 417 3.73 16.20 -23.36
CA CYS A 417 2.65 15.54 -22.64
C CYS A 417 2.23 16.36 -21.41
N VAL A 418 0.96 16.20 -21.04
CA VAL A 418 0.38 16.70 -19.80
C VAL A 418 -0.48 15.62 -19.16
N ARG A 419 -0.57 15.64 -17.84
CA ARG A 419 -1.32 14.63 -17.07
C ARG A 419 -2.26 15.25 -16.04
N GLY A 420 -3.19 14.45 -15.51
CA GLY A 420 -4.04 14.77 -14.36
C GLY A 420 -5.34 15.52 -14.64
N GLY A 421 -5.45 16.22 -15.77
CA GLY A 421 -6.63 17.05 -16.06
C GLY A 421 -6.68 18.34 -15.23
N SER A 422 -7.50 19.30 -15.64
CA SER A 422 -7.68 20.57 -14.93
C SER A 422 -9.08 20.72 -14.32
N TRP A 423 -9.29 21.81 -13.59
CA TRP A 423 -10.57 22.12 -12.94
C TRP A 423 -11.76 22.21 -13.90
N ILE A 424 -11.57 22.38 -15.21
CA ILE A 424 -12.66 22.40 -16.20
C ILE A 424 -13.02 21.02 -16.75
N ASN A 425 -12.14 20.03 -16.57
CA ASN A 425 -12.27 18.73 -17.20
C ASN A 425 -13.33 17.86 -16.50
N ASN A 426 -13.91 16.92 -17.25
CA ASN A 426 -14.90 15.98 -16.73
C ASN A 426 -14.21 14.77 -16.05
N PRO A 427 -14.96 13.88 -15.38
CA PRO A 427 -14.39 12.68 -14.74
C PRO A 427 -13.54 11.80 -15.67
N THR A 428 -13.86 11.72 -16.97
CA THR A 428 -13.09 10.89 -17.91
C THR A 428 -11.72 11.47 -18.23
N MET A 429 -11.47 12.74 -17.93
CA MET A 429 -10.21 13.42 -18.25
C MET A 429 -9.34 13.74 -17.02
N ILE A 430 -9.73 13.27 -15.83
CA ILE A 430 -8.95 13.43 -14.58
C ILE A 430 -8.43 12.09 -14.03
N ARG A 431 -8.36 11.08 -14.90
CA ARG A 431 -7.93 9.72 -14.56
C ARG A 431 -6.42 9.63 -14.48
N CYS A 432 -5.91 8.63 -13.76
CA CYS A 432 -4.48 8.39 -13.67
C CYS A 432 -3.82 8.06 -15.02
N THR A 433 -4.58 7.48 -15.96
CA THR A 433 -4.08 7.04 -17.26
C THR A 433 -4.30 8.05 -18.37
N GLU A 434 -5.09 9.11 -18.13
CA GLU A 434 -5.41 10.10 -19.16
C GLU A 434 -4.12 10.77 -19.66
N ARG A 435 -3.91 10.71 -20.98
CA ARG A 435 -2.82 11.37 -21.67
C ARG A 435 -3.40 12.47 -22.53
N ASP A 436 -2.78 13.63 -22.49
CA ASP A 436 -3.03 14.68 -23.46
C ASP A 436 -1.71 15.37 -23.76
N TYR A 437 -1.67 16.20 -24.80
CA TYR A 437 -0.46 16.89 -25.21
C TYR A 437 -0.76 18.27 -25.75
N ARG A 438 0.24 19.14 -25.68
CA ARG A 438 0.12 20.51 -26.19
C ARG A 438 1.34 20.88 -27.02
N ARG A 439 1.05 21.48 -28.18
CA ARG A 439 2.07 22.09 -29.04
C ARG A 439 2.62 23.34 -28.38
N LEU A 440 3.91 23.59 -28.55
CA LEU A 440 4.58 24.77 -28.02
C LEU A 440 4.81 25.80 -29.15
N PRO A 441 4.56 27.11 -28.92
CA PRO A 441 3.89 27.69 -27.76
C PRO A 441 2.38 27.40 -27.78
N HIS A 442 1.79 27.19 -26.61
CA HIS A 442 0.35 26.94 -26.46
C HIS A 442 -0.42 28.22 -26.14
N LYS A 443 -1.62 28.40 -26.69
CA LYS A 443 -2.42 29.64 -26.53
C LYS A 443 -3.19 29.71 -25.21
N ASP A 444 -3.67 28.59 -24.69
CA ASP A 444 -4.47 28.54 -23.46
C ASP A 444 -3.64 28.05 -22.26
N LEU A 445 -2.56 28.75 -21.90
CA LEU A 445 -1.68 28.35 -20.78
C LEU A 445 -2.38 28.39 -19.41
N LYS A 446 -3.53 29.04 -19.29
CA LYS A 446 -4.22 29.27 -18.02
C LYS A 446 -4.64 27.98 -17.28
N TYR A 447 -4.73 26.83 -17.95
CA TYR A 447 -5.09 25.55 -17.33
C TYR A 447 -3.89 24.68 -16.94
N PHE A 448 -2.68 25.14 -17.24
CA PHE A 448 -1.45 24.37 -17.15
C PHE A 448 -0.59 24.86 -16.01
N GLY A 449 -0.24 23.93 -15.12
CA GLY A 449 0.77 24.04 -14.10
C GLY A 449 1.74 22.87 -14.22
N PHE A 450 2.40 22.52 -13.12
CA PHE A 450 3.39 21.45 -13.08
C PHE A 450 3.73 21.09 -11.64
N ARG A 451 4.44 19.98 -11.48
CA ARG A 451 5.12 19.59 -10.25
C ARG A 451 6.49 19.02 -10.60
N CYS A 452 7.39 18.96 -9.64
CA CYS A 452 8.75 18.49 -9.86
C CYS A 452 8.96 17.07 -9.34
N ALA A 453 9.99 16.41 -9.87
CA ALA A 453 10.64 15.24 -9.30
C ALA A 453 12.13 15.48 -9.09
N ALA A 454 12.73 14.70 -8.19
CA ALA A 454 14.16 14.65 -7.96
C ALA A 454 14.63 13.20 -7.88
N ASP A 455 15.79 12.93 -8.47
CA ASP A 455 16.44 11.63 -8.36
C ASP A 455 17.06 11.47 -6.96
N LEU A 456 17.25 10.22 -6.51
CA LEU A 456 18.01 9.96 -5.28
C LEU A 456 19.51 10.06 -5.60
N GLU A 457 20.28 10.69 -4.70
CA GLU A 457 21.75 10.73 -4.77
C GLU A 457 22.40 9.35 -4.62
#